data_AF-A0A453F707-F1
#
_entry.id   AF-A0A453F707-F1
#
_cell.length_a   1.000
_cell.length_b   1.000
_cell.length_c   1.000
_cell.angle_alpha   90.00
_cell.angle_beta   90.00
_cell.angle_gamma   90.00
#
_symmetry.space_group_name_H-M   'P 1'
#
loop_
_entity.id
_entity.type
_entity.pdbx_description
1 polymer ?
#
loop_
_entity_poly.entity_id
_entity_poly.type
_entity_poly.pdbx_seq_one_letter_code
_entity_poly.pdbx_strand_id
1 'polypeptide(L)'
;MKGRIEVMRSLCKVLDTNFEDKLKELGQWEELDEGTIEWKTVESRLERTIQTLLEVRDERYKQLKECGTKVIQQWKSNDAPASRIVDFSEALAFYDAASATESSTQLTGSKALNIDSIKKINKEILLQNSLELKKLKGKFDRLKNKLFSLIHKNHLQLSLADFVFEMKVESNKDYFSARKKLKEAISNVKAQVVKRKEIIMRTEMLKLAIDQSMPLANIEG
;
A
#
# COMPACT_ATOMS: atom_id res chain seq x y z
N MET A 1 12.65 -36.63 -25.61
CA MET A 1 11.78 -36.56 -24.40
C MET A 1 12.51 -36.28 -23.08
N LYS A 2 13.50 -37.10 -22.63
CA LYS A 2 14.17 -36.94 -21.31
C LYS A 2 14.69 -35.53 -21.00
N GLY A 3 15.34 -34.86 -21.97
CA GLY A 3 15.84 -33.49 -21.77
C GLY A 3 14.73 -32.45 -21.52
N ARG A 4 13.56 -32.61 -22.16
CA ARG A 4 12.40 -31.73 -21.96
C ARG A 4 11.76 -31.95 -20.59
N ILE A 5 11.74 -33.18 -20.10
CA ILE A 5 11.26 -33.50 -18.75
C ILE A 5 12.15 -32.84 -17.69
N GLU A 6 13.47 -32.80 -17.91
CA GLU A 6 14.39 -32.09 -16.99
C GLU A 6 14.15 -30.56 -16.99
N VAL A 7 13.83 -29.98 -18.16
CA VAL A 7 13.40 -28.58 -18.24
C VAL A 7 12.12 -28.36 -17.43
N MET A 8 11.12 -29.23 -17.60
CA MET A 8 9.86 -29.16 -16.82
C MET A 8 10.12 -29.28 -15.32
N ARG A 9 10.99 -30.21 -14.89
CA ARG A 9 11.40 -30.38 -13.48
C ARG A 9 12.04 -29.12 -12.93
N SER A 10 12.98 -28.53 -13.67
CA SER A 10 13.66 -27.29 -13.28
C SER A 10 12.67 -26.14 -13.13
N LEU A 11 11.72 -25.99 -14.06
CA LEU A 11 10.67 -24.98 -13.97
C LEU A 11 9.76 -25.20 -12.75
N CYS A 12 9.35 -26.45 -12.51
CA CYS A 12 8.53 -26.78 -11.35
C CYS A 12 9.22 -26.44 -10.02
N LYS A 13 10.53 -26.72 -9.94
CA LYS A 13 11.36 -26.38 -8.78
C LYS A 13 11.43 -24.87 -8.52
N VAL A 14 11.57 -24.04 -9.56
CA VAL A 14 11.61 -22.58 -9.43
C VAL A 14 10.25 -22.00 -9.03
N LEU A 15 9.16 -22.55 -9.58
CA LEU A 15 7.79 -22.09 -9.36
C LEU A 15 7.12 -22.65 -8.11
N ASP A 16 7.76 -23.60 -7.42
CA ASP A 16 7.18 -24.38 -6.33
C ASP A 16 5.88 -25.09 -6.75
N THR A 17 5.85 -25.65 -7.97
CA THR A 17 4.73 -26.45 -8.47
C THR A 17 5.06 -27.94 -8.41
N ASN A 18 4.05 -28.78 -8.23
CA ASN A 18 4.25 -30.22 -8.10
C ASN A 18 4.65 -30.85 -9.45
N PHE A 19 5.92 -31.24 -9.56
CA PHE A 19 6.45 -31.93 -10.74
C PHE A 19 5.76 -33.29 -10.96
N GLU A 20 5.45 -34.03 -9.91
CA GLU A 20 4.83 -35.35 -10.03
C GLU A 20 3.41 -35.27 -10.59
N ASP A 21 2.65 -34.24 -10.21
CA ASP A 21 1.32 -34.02 -10.79
C ASP A 21 1.43 -33.68 -12.29
N LYS A 22 2.41 -32.85 -12.66
CA LYS A 22 2.69 -32.53 -14.07
C LYS A 22 3.22 -33.72 -14.87
N LEU A 23 3.98 -34.61 -14.26
CA LEU A 23 4.45 -35.84 -14.89
C LEU A 23 3.29 -36.83 -15.10
N LYS A 24 2.39 -36.97 -14.12
CA LYS A 24 1.17 -37.81 -14.24
C LYS A 24 0.23 -37.33 -15.35
N GLU A 25 0.11 -36.02 -15.56
CA GLU A 25 -0.67 -35.44 -16.67
C GLU A 25 -0.18 -35.89 -18.06
N LEU A 26 1.08 -36.34 -18.18
CA LEU A 26 1.65 -36.83 -19.44
C LEU A 26 1.30 -38.30 -19.73
N GLY A 27 0.83 -39.08 -18.75
CA GLY A 27 0.50 -40.49 -18.89
C GLY A 27 1.71 -41.43 -18.93
N GLN A 28 1.51 -42.67 -19.40
CA GLN A 28 2.61 -43.63 -19.61
C GLN A 28 3.36 -43.27 -20.90
N TRP A 29 4.58 -42.76 -20.74
CA TRP A 29 5.43 -42.32 -21.85
C TRP A 29 6.75 -43.08 -21.96
N GLU A 30 7.15 -43.78 -20.91
CA GLU A 30 8.42 -44.52 -20.85
C GLU A 30 8.41 -45.79 -21.71
N GLU A 31 7.22 -46.35 -21.96
CA GLU A 31 6.99 -47.57 -22.77
C GLU A 31 6.67 -47.27 -24.24
N LEU A 32 6.59 -45.98 -24.62
CA LEU A 32 6.24 -45.58 -25.99
C LEU A 32 7.47 -45.55 -26.90
N ASP A 33 7.36 -46.21 -28.05
CA ASP A 33 8.38 -46.14 -29.10
C ASP A 33 8.45 -44.74 -29.72
N GLU A 34 9.68 -44.25 -29.88
CA GLU A 34 9.95 -42.93 -30.44
C GLU A 34 9.44 -42.80 -31.88
N GLY A 35 8.70 -41.72 -32.16
CA GLY A 35 8.14 -41.44 -33.48
C GLY A 35 6.72 -41.97 -33.74
N THR A 36 6.16 -42.80 -32.84
CA THR A 36 4.75 -43.23 -32.88
C THR A 36 3.78 -42.05 -32.71
N ILE A 37 2.50 -42.25 -33.08
CA ILE A 37 1.46 -41.20 -32.97
C ILE A 37 1.21 -40.88 -31.49
N GLU A 38 1.17 -41.89 -30.63
CA GLU A 38 1.04 -41.73 -29.18
C GLU A 38 2.23 -40.94 -28.62
N TRP A 39 3.46 -41.29 -29.00
CA TRP A 39 4.67 -40.58 -28.58
C TRP A 39 4.65 -39.10 -28.97
N LYS A 40 4.27 -38.78 -30.22
CA LYS A 40 4.15 -37.39 -30.69
C LYS A 40 3.06 -36.61 -29.95
N THR A 41 1.98 -37.30 -29.55
CA THR A 41 0.90 -36.70 -28.77
C THR A 41 1.37 -36.34 -27.37
N VAL A 42 2.10 -37.24 -26.71
CA VAL A 42 2.72 -36.98 -25.40
C VAL A 42 3.75 -35.86 -25.49
N GLU A 43 4.63 -35.88 -26.49
CA GLU A 43 5.63 -34.83 -26.71
C GLU A 43 4.96 -33.46 -26.88
N SER A 44 3.88 -33.37 -27.67
CA SER A 44 3.11 -32.14 -27.86
C SER A 44 2.44 -31.65 -26.57
N ARG A 45 2.03 -32.56 -25.67
CA ARG A 45 1.52 -32.19 -24.34
C ARG A 45 2.63 -31.66 -23.45
N LEU A 46 3.80 -32.31 -23.45
CA LEU A 46 4.97 -31.89 -22.69
C LEU A 46 5.43 -30.49 -23.09
N GLU A 47 5.55 -30.20 -24.40
CA GLU A 47 5.92 -28.86 -24.87
C GLU A 47 4.90 -27.81 -24.45
N ARG A 48 3.60 -28.12 -24.52
CA ARG A 48 2.56 -27.19 -24.05
C ARG A 48 2.69 -26.93 -22.55
N THR A 49 2.91 -27.95 -21.74
CA THR A 49 3.12 -27.80 -20.28
C THR A 49 4.35 -26.96 -19.98
N ILE A 50 5.47 -27.21 -20.67
CA ILE A 50 6.69 -26.40 -20.52
C ILE A 50 6.41 -24.94 -20.88
N GLN A 51 5.73 -24.69 -22.00
CA GLN A 51 5.39 -23.35 -22.44
C GLN A 51 4.52 -22.60 -21.40
N THR A 52 3.50 -23.26 -20.85
CA THR A 52 2.68 -22.69 -19.77
C THR A 52 3.52 -22.38 -18.52
N LEU A 53 4.45 -23.26 -18.13
CA LEU A 53 5.33 -23.01 -16.99
C LEU A 53 6.29 -21.83 -17.24
N LEU A 54 6.80 -21.67 -18.46
CA LEU A 54 7.63 -20.52 -18.85
C LEU A 54 6.84 -19.21 -18.76
N GLU A 55 5.60 -19.18 -19.25
CA GLU A 55 4.72 -18.02 -19.15
C GLU A 55 4.43 -17.65 -17.69
N VAL A 56 4.12 -18.65 -16.85
CA VAL A 56 3.91 -18.43 -15.41
C VAL A 56 5.17 -17.91 -14.72
N ARG A 57 6.35 -18.41 -15.08
CA ARG A 57 7.63 -17.91 -14.58
C ARG A 57 7.83 -16.45 -14.91
N ASP A 58 7.63 -16.07 -16.17
CA ASP A 58 7.86 -14.70 -16.63
C ASP A 58 6.86 -13.72 -15.99
N GLU A 59 5.61 -14.14 -15.84
CA GLU A 59 4.59 -13.37 -15.16
C GLU A 59 4.91 -13.17 -13.67
N ARG A 60 5.24 -14.25 -12.95
CA ARG A 60 5.60 -14.17 -11.53
C ARG A 60 6.86 -13.34 -11.29
N TYR A 61 7.84 -13.43 -12.18
CA TYR A 61 9.04 -12.60 -12.13
C TYR A 61 8.70 -11.12 -12.22
N LYS A 62 7.87 -10.73 -13.21
CA LYS A 62 7.40 -9.34 -13.35
C LYS A 62 6.64 -8.86 -12.13
N GLN A 63 5.71 -9.68 -11.62
CA GLN A 63 4.93 -9.34 -10.43
C GLN A 63 5.82 -9.15 -9.21
N LEU A 64 6.79 -10.04 -8.99
CA LEU A 64 7.69 -9.98 -7.84
C LEU A 64 8.61 -8.76 -7.92
N LYS A 65 9.11 -8.43 -9.12
CA LYS A 65 9.87 -7.21 -9.40
C LYS A 65 9.05 -5.94 -9.12
N GLU A 66 7.80 -5.90 -9.58
CA GLU A 66 6.91 -4.76 -9.37
C GLU A 66 6.54 -4.58 -7.89
N CYS A 67 6.09 -5.64 -7.22
CA CYS A 67 5.71 -5.58 -5.81
C CYS A 67 6.93 -5.35 -4.90
N GLY A 68 8.08 -5.96 -5.22
CA GLY A 68 9.34 -5.70 -4.52
C GLY A 68 9.77 -4.24 -4.60
N THR A 69 9.67 -3.62 -5.78
CA THR A 69 9.93 -2.18 -5.96
C THR A 69 8.99 -1.33 -5.12
N LYS A 70 7.69 -1.62 -5.15
CA LYS A 70 6.67 -0.88 -4.39
C LYS A 70 6.92 -0.97 -2.88
N VAL A 71 7.15 -2.16 -2.34
CA VAL A 71 7.32 -2.34 -0.89
C VAL A 71 8.59 -1.65 -0.38
N ILE A 72 9.68 -1.69 -1.15
CA ILE A 72 10.94 -1.02 -0.79
C ILE A 72 10.80 0.51 -0.82
N GLN A 73 10.12 1.07 -1.82
CA GLN A 73 9.84 2.51 -1.87
C GLN A 73 8.99 2.96 -0.67
N GLN A 74 8.01 2.16 -0.27
CA GLN A 74 7.19 2.44 0.90
C GLN A 74 8.00 2.34 2.21
N TRP A 75 8.91 1.37 2.35
CA TRP A 75 9.80 1.28 3.50
C TRP A 75 10.72 2.50 3.62
N LYS A 76 11.31 2.95 2.50
CA LYS A 76 12.13 4.18 2.46
C LYS A 76 11.34 5.42 2.86
N SER A 77 10.04 5.48 2.52
CA SER A 77 9.18 6.63 2.83
C SER A 77 8.67 6.62 4.28
N ASN A 78 8.65 5.46 4.93
CA ASN A 78 8.06 5.26 6.25
C ASN A 78 9.07 4.95 7.36
N ASP A 79 10.37 4.97 7.08
CA ASP A 79 11.45 4.54 7.98
C ASP A 79 11.16 3.17 8.63
N ALA A 80 10.86 2.17 7.79
CA ALA A 80 10.52 0.84 8.29
C ALA A 80 11.70 0.21 9.06
N PRO A 81 11.44 -0.49 10.18
CA PRO A 81 12.50 -1.10 10.98
C PRO A 81 13.16 -2.25 10.22
N ALA A 82 14.48 -2.41 10.41
CA ALA A 82 15.28 -3.43 9.73
C ALA A 82 14.75 -4.86 9.94
N SER A 83 14.21 -5.17 11.12
CA SER A 83 13.60 -6.48 11.41
C SER A 83 12.47 -6.82 10.43
N ARG A 84 11.67 -5.83 10.05
CA ARG A 84 10.57 -5.98 9.09
C ARG A 84 11.07 -6.12 7.66
N ILE A 85 12.24 -5.59 7.33
CA ILE A 85 12.85 -5.73 5.99
C ILE A 85 13.38 -7.15 5.80
N VAL A 86 13.98 -7.74 6.85
CA VAL A 86 14.51 -9.11 6.83
C VAL A 86 13.43 -10.14 6.51
N ASP A 87 12.21 -9.95 7.02
CA ASP A 87 11.07 -10.83 6.74
C ASP A 87 10.68 -10.91 5.25
N PHE A 88 11.21 -10.02 4.42
CA PHE A 88 10.92 -9.91 3.00
C PHE A 88 12.21 -9.86 2.16
N SER A 89 13.26 -10.59 2.59
CA SER A 89 14.54 -10.72 1.87
C SER A 89 14.38 -11.11 0.40
N GLU A 90 13.36 -11.92 0.09
CA GLU A 90 12.97 -12.28 -1.28
C GLU A 90 12.65 -11.05 -2.11
N ALA A 91 11.87 -10.10 -1.57
CA ALA A 91 11.56 -8.84 -2.26
C ALA A 91 12.82 -8.01 -2.52
N LEU A 92 13.78 -8.04 -1.60
CA LEU A 92 15.07 -7.36 -1.74
C LEU A 92 15.91 -7.95 -2.86
N ALA A 93 16.05 -9.28 -2.88
CA ALA A 93 16.84 -9.99 -3.88
C ALA A 93 16.35 -9.67 -5.31
N PHE A 94 15.04 -9.62 -5.51
CA PHE A 94 14.46 -9.29 -6.82
C PHE A 94 14.51 -7.79 -7.15
N TYR A 95 14.49 -6.91 -6.16
CA TYR A 95 14.68 -5.47 -6.38
C TYR A 95 16.12 -5.13 -6.76
N ASP A 96 17.10 -5.74 -6.10
CA ASP A 96 18.51 -5.54 -6.44
C ASP A 96 18.82 -6.13 -7.82
N ALA A 97 18.31 -7.32 -8.12
CA ALA A 97 18.37 -7.93 -9.45
C ALA A 97 17.67 -7.10 -10.53
N ALA A 98 16.61 -6.34 -10.17
CA ALA A 98 15.89 -5.47 -11.08
C ALA A 98 16.69 -4.24 -11.55
N SER A 99 17.73 -3.85 -10.80
CA SER A 99 18.69 -2.81 -11.19
C SER A 99 19.72 -3.31 -12.20
N ALA A 100 19.92 -4.62 -12.27
CA ALA A 100 20.68 -5.31 -13.30
C ALA A 100 19.73 -5.76 -14.43
N THR A 101 20.24 -5.85 -15.65
CA THR A 101 19.54 -6.36 -16.84
C THR A 101 19.33 -7.88 -16.77
N GLU A 102 18.81 -8.39 -15.65
CA GLU A 102 18.69 -9.84 -15.42
C GLU A 102 17.34 -10.39 -15.90
N SER A 103 17.43 -11.55 -16.57
CA SER A 103 16.34 -12.27 -17.21
C SER A 103 15.78 -13.34 -16.27
N SER A 104 14.48 -13.61 -16.35
CA SER A 104 13.82 -14.73 -15.64
C SER A 104 14.46 -16.09 -15.92
N THR A 105 15.18 -16.23 -17.04
CA THR A 105 15.89 -17.45 -17.46
C THR A 105 17.10 -17.79 -16.61
N GLN A 106 17.65 -16.84 -15.84
CA GLN A 106 18.82 -17.06 -14.99
C GLN A 106 18.44 -17.56 -13.58
N LEU A 107 17.14 -17.58 -13.26
CA LEU A 107 16.63 -18.04 -11.97
C LEU A 107 16.62 -19.57 -11.91
N THR A 108 17.56 -20.13 -11.16
CA THR A 108 17.69 -21.59 -10.92
C THR A 108 17.40 -21.98 -9.47
N GLY A 109 17.19 -20.98 -8.60
CA GLY A 109 16.92 -21.17 -7.18
C GLY A 109 15.58 -21.89 -6.93
N SER A 110 15.58 -22.81 -5.96
CA SER A 110 14.36 -23.49 -5.54
C SER A 110 13.37 -22.50 -4.95
N LYS A 111 12.10 -22.59 -5.34
CA LYS A 111 10.99 -21.74 -4.88
C LYS A 111 11.21 -20.23 -5.09
N ALA A 112 12.16 -19.85 -5.95
CA ALA A 112 12.51 -18.44 -6.17
C ALA A 112 11.32 -17.59 -6.67
N LEU A 113 10.35 -18.21 -7.35
CA LEU A 113 9.13 -17.56 -7.84
C LEU A 113 7.87 -18.20 -7.26
N ASN A 114 7.90 -18.56 -5.97
CA ASN A 114 6.72 -19.05 -5.28
C ASN A 114 5.63 -17.95 -5.22
N ILE A 115 4.38 -18.35 -5.45
CA ILE A 115 3.21 -17.49 -5.35
C ILE A 115 2.97 -16.98 -3.92
N ASP A 116 3.37 -17.74 -2.90
CA ASP A 116 3.14 -17.35 -1.51
C ASP A 116 4.01 -16.15 -1.10
N SER A 117 5.24 -16.06 -1.61
CA SER A 117 6.11 -14.89 -1.47
C SER A 117 5.47 -13.64 -2.07
N ILE A 118 4.95 -13.74 -3.30
CA ILE A 118 4.24 -12.64 -3.98
C ILE A 118 3.01 -12.22 -3.16
N LYS A 119 2.20 -13.18 -2.67
CA LYS A 119 1.04 -12.89 -1.82
C LYS A 119 1.44 -12.20 -0.51
N LYS A 120 2.53 -12.65 0.12
CA LYS A 120 3.06 -12.08 1.37
C LYS A 120 3.44 -10.61 1.16
N ILE A 121 4.20 -10.31 0.11
CA ILE A 121 4.63 -8.94 -0.23
C ILE A 121 3.41 -8.06 -0.54
N ASN A 122 2.46 -8.54 -1.34
CA ASN A 122 1.24 -7.77 -1.65
C ASN A 122 0.39 -7.46 -0.41
N LYS A 123 0.27 -8.41 0.53
CA LYS A 123 -0.41 -8.16 1.81
C LYS A 123 0.27 -7.06 2.62
N GLU A 124 1.60 -7.05 2.64
CA GLU A 124 2.36 -6.00 3.33
C GLU A 124 2.17 -4.63 2.67
N ILE A 125 2.20 -4.55 1.34
CA ILE A 125 1.92 -3.30 0.60
C ILE A 125 0.54 -2.74 0.98
N LEU A 126 -0.49 -3.61 1.01
CA LEU A 126 -1.85 -3.20 1.39
C LEU A 126 -1.91 -2.72 2.85
N LEU A 127 -1.26 -3.45 3.75
CA LEU A 127 -1.18 -3.07 5.16
C LEU A 127 -0.51 -1.70 5.31
N GLN A 128 0.61 -1.46 4.64
CA GLN A 128 1.31 -0.17 4.69
C GLN A 128 0.49 0.98 4.12
N ASN A 129 -0.17 0.77 2.97
CA ASN A 129 -1.08 1.77 2.39
C ASN A 129 -2.19 2.15 3.39
N SER A 130 -2.77 1.15 4.07
CA SER A 130 -3.81 1.40 5.07
C SER A 130 -3.29 2.19 6.28
N LEU A 131 -2.08 1.88 6.75
CA LEU A 131 -1.43 2.56 7.87
C LEU A 131 -1.05 3.99 7.51
N GLU A 132 -0.53 4.21 6.30
CA GLU A 132 -0.21 5.53 5.78
C GLU A 132 -1.47 6.40 5.68
N LEU A 133 -2.53 5.87 5.05
CA LEU A 133 -3.81 6.56 4.95
C LEU A 133 -4.37 6.90 6.34
N LYS A 134 -4.27 5.98 7.31
CA LYS A 134 -4.67 6.24 8.70
C LYS A 134 -3.85 7.38 9.33
N LYS A 135 -2.53 7.42 9.12
CA LYS A 135 -1.67 8.55 9.57
C LYS A 135 -2.09 9.86 8.90
N LEU A 136 -2.39 9.85 7.61
CA LEU A 136 -2.84 11.04 6.86
C LEU A 136 -4.21 11.54 7.35
N LYS A 137 -5.18 10.65 7.56
CA LYS A 137 -6.47 10.96 8.19
C LYS A 137 -6.27 11.63 9.55
N GLY A 138 -5.45 11.04 10.43
CA GLY A 138 -5.15 11.64 11.74
C GLY A 138 -4.49 13.03 11.64
N LYS A 139 -3.58 13.25 10.69
CA LYS A 139 -2.99 14.58 10.43
C LYS A 139 -4.05 15.58 9.95
N PHE A 140 -4.95 15.14 9.09
CA PHE A 140 -6.04 15.95 8.57
C PHE A 140 -7.04 16.35 9.67
N ASP A 141 -7.45 15.41 10.52
CA ASP A 141 -8.36 15.67 11.64
C ASP A 141 -7.76 16.66 12.65
N ARG A 142 -6.46 16.55 12.96
CA ARG A 142 -5.74 17.53 13.80
C ARG A 142 -5.80 18.93 13.20
N LEU A 143 -5.66 19.06 11.87
CA LEU A 143 -5.78 20.36 11.20
C LEU A 143 -7.22 20.88 11.22
N LYS A 144 -8.23 20.00 11.06
CA LYS A 144 -9.65 20.39 11.18
C LYS A 144 -9.96 20.91 12.58
N ASN A 145 -9.50 20.20 13.60
CA ASN A 145 -9.66 20.63 15.00
C ASN A 145 -8.93 21.95 15.27
N LYS A 146 -7.78 22.19 14.63
CA LYS A 146 -7.09 23.49 14.71
C LYS A 146 -7.91 24.62 14.10
N LEU A 147 -8.53 24.41 12.93
CA LEU A 147 -9.43 25.39 12.32
C LEU A 147 -10.65 25.64 13.21
N PHE A 148 -11.30 24.57 13.68
CA PHE A 148 -12.46 24.65 14.57
C PHE A 148 -12.14 25.42 15.86
N SER A 149 -11.01 25.08 16.52
CA SER A 149 -10.56 25.78 17.71
C SER A 149 -10.25 27.24 17.43
N LEU A 150 -9.69 27.59 16.26
CA LEU A 150 -9.40 28.98 15.91
C LEU A 150 -10.70 29.78 15.77
N ILE A 151 -11.71 29.24 15.09
CA ILE A 151 -13.01 29.87 14.91
C ILE A 151 -13.70 30.05 16.27
N HIS A 152 -13.77 28.98 17.06
CA HIS A 152 -14.50 28.99 18.33
C HIS A 152 -13.86 29.92 19.38
N LYS A 153 -12.53 29.86 19.54
CA LYS A 153 -11.80 30.71 20.49
C LYS A 153 -11.91 32.19 20.16
N ASN A 154 -12.06 32.55 18.89
CA ASN A 154 -12.16 33.94 18.46
C ASN A 154 -13.61 34.36 18.21
N HIS A 155 -14.59 33.57 18.67
CA HIS A 155 -16.03 33.86 18.54
C HIS A 155 -16.46 34.18 17.09
N LEU A 156 -15.81 33.53 16.12
CA LEU A 156 -16.12 33.69 14.71
C LEU A 156 -17.20 32.70 14.28
N GLN A 157 -17.92 33.03 13.21
CA GLN A 157 -18.87 32.11 12.58
C GLN A 157 -18.13 31.07 11.72
N LEU A 158 -18.63 29.83 11.73
CA LEU A 158 -18.10 28.72 10.92
C LEU A 158 -18.11 29.02 9.42
N SER A 159 -19.09 29.78 8.94
CA SER A 159 -19.23 30.20 7.53
C SER A 159 -18.05 31.02 7.01
N LEU A 160 -17.30 31.69 7.89
CA LEU A 160 -16.13 32.49 7.51
C LEU A 160 -14.93 31.65 7.06
N ALA A 161 -14.93 30.35 7.37
CA ALA A 161 -13.84 29.46 7.02
C ALA A 161 -13.90 28.98 5.57
N ASP A 162 -15.04 29.13 4.89
CA ASP A 162 -15.28 28.60 3.53
C ASP A 162 -14.75 27.16 3.37
N PHE A 163 -15.11 26.30 4.35
CA PHE A 163 -14.59 24.94 4.46
C PHE A 163 -15.69 23.96 4.84
N VAL A 164 -15.76 22.85 4.10
CA VAL A 164 -16.70 21.75 4.36
C VAL A 164 -16.12 20.81 5.42
N PHE A 165 -16.58 20.96 6.66
CA PHE A 165 -16.10 20.15 7.80
C PHE A 165 -16.45 18.66 7.70
N GLU A 166 -17.42 18.27 6.89
CA GLU A 166 -17.81 16.86 6.68
C GLU A 166 -16.92 16.13 5.67
N MET A 167 -16.00 16.83 5.00
CA MET A 167 -15.10 16.23 4.01
C MET A 167 -14.31 15.07 4.63
N LYS A 168 -14.36 13.94 3.93
CA LYS A 168 -13.62 12.70 4.26
C LYS A 168 -12.42 12.55 3.33
N VAL A 169 -11.35 11.95 3.86
CA VAL A 169 -10.16 11.61 3.11
C VAL A 169 -10.20 10.10 2.86
N GLU A 170 -10.32 9.67 1.62
CA GLU A 170 -10.40 8.24 1.28
C GLU A 170 -9.13 7.73 0.60
N SER A 171 -8.36 8.63 -0.02
CA SER A 171 -7.07 8.33 -0.62
C SER A 171 -5.98 9.36 -0.27
N ASN A 172 -4.73 9.04 -0.60
CA ASN A 172 -3.61 9.98 -0.48
C ASN A 172 -3.83 11.24 -1.34
N LYS A 173 -4.39 11.09 -2.54
CA LYS A 173 -4.69 12.23 -3.43
C LYS A 173 -5.72 13.16 -2.80
N ASP A 174 -6.77 12.59 -2.20
CA ASP A 174 -7.79 13.36 -1.47
C ASP A 174 -7.18 14.11 -0.30
N TYR A 175 -6.27 13.47 0.44
CA TYR A 175 -5.58 14.13 1.54
C TYR A 175 -4.86 15.41 1.09
N PHE A 176 -4.11 15.39 0.00
CA PHE A 176 -3.33 16.55 -0.42
C PHE A 176 -4.22 17.70 -0.90
N SER A 177 -5.29 17.40 -1.65
CA SER A 177 -6.26 18.42 -2.08
C SER A 177 -7.04 18.99 -0.90
N ALA A 178 -7.53 18.13 -0.01
CA ALA A 178 -8.23 18.47 1.22
C ALA A 178 -7.37 19.34 2.15
N ARG A 179 -6.10 18.96 2.33
CA ARG A 179 -5.14 19.68 3.17
C ARG A 179 -4.86 21.07 2.62
N LYS A 180 -4.80 21.25 1.29
CA LYS A 180 -4.60 22.55 0.66
C LYS A 180 -5.78 23.49 1.00
N LYS A 181 -7.01 23.05 0.74
CA LYS A 181 -8.23 23.79 1.08
C LYS A 181 -8.29 24.15 2.56
N LEU A 182 -7.96 23.20 3.44
CA LEU A 182 -7.96 23.42 4.88
C LEU A 182 -6.90 24.44 5.34
N LYS A 183 -5.73 24.48 4.71
CA LYS A 183 -4.71 25.49 4.98
C LYS A 183 -5.16 26.88 4.54
N GLU A 184 -5.80 26.99 3.37
CA GLU A 184 -6.38 28.23 2.86
C GLU A 184 -7.47 28.75 3.81
N ALA A 185 -8.38 27.88 4.26
CA ALA A 185 -9.39 28.19 5.27
C ALA A 185 -8.79 28.70 6.58
N ILE A 186 -7.75 28.04 7.12
CA ILE A 186 -7.04 28.49 8.33
C ILE A 186 -6.42 29.88 8.10
N SER A 187 -5.82 30.12 6.94
CA SER A 187 -5.23 31.42 6.60
C SER A 187 -6.28 32.52 6.57
N ASN A 188 -7.42 32.25 5.93
CA ASN A 188 -8.53 33.20 5.84
C ASN A 188 -9.10 33.52 7.23
N VAL A 189 -9.38 32.51 8.06
CA VAL A 189 -9.86 32.73 9.42
C VAL A 189 -8.86 33.55 10.24
N LYS A 190 -7.55 33.26 10.14
CA LYS A 190 -6.53 34.08 10.81
C LYS A 190 -6.57 35.54 10.37
N ALA A 191 -6.75 35.82 9.08
CA ALA A 191 -6.88 37.18 8.58
C ALA A 191 -8.13 37.87 9.16
N GLN A 192 -9.24 37.14 9.33
CA GLN A 192 -10.45 37.67 9.98
C GLN A 192 -10.24 37.95 11.46
N VAL A 193 -9.53 37.08 12.19
CA VAL A 193 -9.17 37.31 13.59
C VAL A 193 -8.39 38.62 13.74
N VAL A 194 -7.40 38.86 12.87
CA VAL A 194 -6.62 40.10 12.89
C VAL A 194 -7.51 41.32 12.60
N LYS A 195 -8.36 41.25 11.55
CA LYS A 195 -9.28 42.34 11.19
C LYS A 195 -10.29 42.67 12.30
N ARG A 196 -10.69 41.69 13.10
CA ARG A 196 -11.74 41.83 14.13
C ARG A 196 -11.21 41.85 15.56
N LYS A 197 -9.89 41.98 15.74
CA LYS A 197 -9.22 41.82 17.04
C LYS A 197 -9.85 42.66 18.16
N GLU A 198 -10.15 43.93 17.89
CA GLU A 198 -10.72 44.83 18.90
C GLU A 198 -12.12 44.40 19.34
N ILE A 199 -12.98 43.98 18.40
CA ILE A 199 -14.33 43.49 18.69
C ILE A 199 -14.27 42.20 19.51
N ILE A 200 -13.36 41.30 19.17
CA ILE A 200 -13.14 40.04 19.90
C ILE A 200 -12.72 40.34 21.34
N MET A 201 -11.73 41.22 21.54
CA MET A 201 -11.27 41.62 22.87
C MET A 201 -12.39 42.23 23.72
N ARG A 202 -13.20 43.13 23.15
CA ARG A 202 -14.35 43.72 23.85
C ARG A 202 -15.38 42.66 24.25
N THR A 203 -15.61 41.67 23.39
CA THR A 203 -16.53 40.55 23.67
C THR A 203 -16.02 39.70 24.83
N GLU A 204 -14.72 39.39 24.87
CA GLU A 204 -14.10 38.65 25.96
C GLU A 204 -14.15 39.42 27.29
N MET A 205 -13.83 40.73 27.27
CA MET A 205 -13.93 41.59 28.46
C MET A 205 -15.36 41.65 29.00
N LEU A 206 -16.36 41.76 28.12
CA LEU A 206 -17.76 41.78 28.54
C LEU A 206 -18.18 40.46 29.19
N LYS A 207 -17.78 39.32 28.62
CA LYS A 207 -18.06 38.00 29.22
C LYS A 207 -17.46 37.88 30.62
N LEU A 208 -16.19 38.26 30.77
CA LEU A 208 -15.53 38.23 32.08
C LEU A 208 -16.21 39.15 33.10
N ALA A 209 -16.66 40.35 32.68
CA ALA A 209 -17.38 41.25 33.56
C ALA A 209 -18.72 40.66 34.02
N ILE A 210 -19.47 40.02 33.10
CA ILE A 210 -20.73 39.33 33.41
C ILE A 210 -20.47 38.20 34.42
N ASP A 211 -19.47 37.35 34.15
CA ASP A 211 -19.13 36.21 35.02
C ASP A 211 -18.71 36.66 36.42
N GLN A 212 -18.00 37.79 36.54
CA GLN A 212 -17.59 38.36 37.84
C GLN A 212 -18.71 39.11 38.57
N SER A 213 -19.66 39.71 37.84
CA SER A 213 -20.83 40.39 38.42
C SER A 213 -21.94 39.45 38.87
N MET A 214 -21.83 38.15 38.58
CA MET A 214 -22.73 37.09 39.02
C MET A 214 -22.08 36.23 40.14
N PRO A 215 -21.82 36.75 41.35
CA PRO A 215 -21.52 35.88 42.48
C PRO A 215 -22.79 35.10 42.83
N LEU A 216 -22.66 33.77 42.91
CA LEU A 216 -23.61 32.79 43.44
C LEU A 216 -24.85 33.41 44.11
N ALA A 217 -25.94 33.55 43.36
CA ALA A 217 -27.29 33.73 43.92
C ALA A 217 -27.82 32.38 44.47
N ASN A 218 -26.98 31.69 45.26
CA ASN A 218 -27.27 30.49 46.01
C ASN A 218 -26.12 30.30 47.01
N ILE A 219 -26.30 30.80 48.23
CA ILE A 219 -26.19 30.06 49.49
C ILE A 219 -26.75 30.99 50.59
N GLU A 220 -27.71 30.44 51.33
CA GLU A 220 -28.35 30.89 52.58
C GLU A 220 -29.51 31.89 52.51
N GLY A 221 -30.67 31.38 52.94
CA GLY A 221 -31.98 32.02 53.09
C GLY A 221 -33.06 30.95 53.20
#